data_AF-A0A2K3N3D8-F1
#
_entry.id   AF-A0A2K3N3D8-F1
#
_cell.length_a   1.000
_cell.length_b   1.000
_cell.length_c   1.000
_cell.angle_alpha   90.00
_cell.angle_beta   90.00
_cell.angle_gamma   90.00
#
_symmetry.space_group_name_H-M   'P 1'
#
loop_
_entity.id
_entity.type
_entity.pdbx_description
1 polymer ?
#
loop_
_entity_poly.entity_id
_entity_poly.type
_entity_poly.pdbx_seq_one_letter_code
_entity_poly.pdbx_strand_id
1 'polypeptide(L)'
;VVGTVIAGLVYLSTAWWLMESIPDICKETSSVWTCPSDTVFYDASVIWGLIGPRRIFGNLGTYQNVNWFFLGGAIAPLLVWLATKAFPQQEWIKLINMPVLIGATGMMPPATAVNFTSWIIVGFLSGFVVYRYKPEWWQRHNYVLSGALDAGLAFMGVVLYFCLGLEEISIDWWGNNLDGCPLAHCPTANGIEVQGCPLFT
;
A
#
# COMPACT_ATOMS: atom_id res chain seq x y z
N VAL A 1 13.09 24.92 0.55
CA VAL A 1 13.72 25.24 -0.75
C VAL A 1 15.11 24.64 -0.87
N VAL A 2 16.09 25.02 -0.05
CA VAL A 2 17.45 24.41 -0.13
C VAL A 2 17.42 22.90 0.10
N GLY A 3 16.74 22.44 1.16
CA GLY A 3 16.60 21.01 1.44
C GLY A 3 15.88 20.22 0.34
N THR A 4 14.85 20.79 -0.29
CA THR A 4 14.11 20.15 -1.38
C THR A 4 14.95 20.05 -2.66
N VAL A 5 15.80 21.04 -2.94
CA VAL A 5 16.74 21.00 -4.08
C VAL A 5 17.81 19.93 -3.85
N ILE A 6 18.40 19.88 -2.66
CA ILE A 6 19.39 18.86 -2.31
C ILE A 6 18.78 17.46 -2.39
N ALA A 7 17.60 17.26 -1.79
CA ALA A 7 16.90 15.98 -1.86
C ALA A 7 16.62 15.56 -3.30
N GLY A 8 16.11 16.47 -4.14
CA GLY A 8 15.85 16.18 -5.56
C GLY A 8 17.11 15.76 -6.33
N LEU A 9 18.23 16.46 -6.13
CA LEU A 9 19.50 16.12 -6.76
C LEU A 9 20.03 14.76 -6.29
N VAL A 10 19.98 14.49 -4.98
CA VAL A 10 20.42 13.20 -4.41
C VAL A 10 19.56 12.07 -4.98
N TYR A 11 18.23 12.16 -4.88
CA TYR A 11 17.33 11.12 -5.40
C TYR A 11 17.55 10.84 -6.89
N LEU A 12 17.68 11.90 -7.70
CA LEU A 12 17.92 11.73 -9.13
C LEU A 12 19.26 11.05 -9.38
N SER A 13 20.33 11.51 -8.71
CA SER A 13 21.67 10.93 -8.89
C SER A 13 21.73 9.45 -8.48
N THR A 14 21.08 9.08 -7.36
CA THR A 14 21.03 7.70 -6.90
C THR A 14 20.21 6.82 -7.83
N ALA A 15 19.08 7.33 -8.34
CA ALA A 15 18.25 6.59 -9.28
C ALA A 15 19.00 6.29 -10.58
N TRP A 16 19.67 7.30 -11.15
CA TRP A 16 20.50 7.13 -12.35
C TRP A 16 21.65 6.16 -12.13
N TRP A 17 22.34 6.28 -10.99
CA TRP A 17 23.44 5.37 -10.66
C TRP A 17 22.98 3.92 -10.53
N LEU A 18 21.83 3.69 -9.89
CA LEU A 18 21.28 2.36 -9.68
C LEU A 18 20.85 1.69 -11.00
N MET A 19 20.20 2.46 -11.88
CA MET A 19 19.78 1.98 -13.21
C MET A 19 20.97 1.60 -14.11
N GLU A 20 22.08 2.33 -14.03
CA GLU A 20 23.29 2.03 -14.82
C GLU A 20 24.08 0.86 -14.22
N SER A 21 24.12 0.74 -12.89
CA SER A 21 24.95 -0.27 -12.21
C SER A 21 24.30 -1.66 -12.19
N ILE A 22 22.98 -1.75 -12.22
CA ILE A 22 22.23 -2.99 -12.05
C ILE A 22 21.42 -3.29 -13.33
N PRO A 23 21.88 -4.22 -14.19
CA PRO A 23 21.12 -4.60 -15.37
C PRO A 23 19.84 -5.35 -14.97
N ASP A 24 18.75 -5.14 -15.72
CA ASP A 24 17.43 -5.73 -15.46
C ASP A 24 16.84 -5.42 -14.06
N ILE A 25 17.12 -4.23 -13.51
CA ILE A 25 16.47 -3.76 -12.28
C ILE A 25 14.94 -3.83 -12.41
N CYS A 26 14.25 -4.18 -11.32
CA CYS A 26 12.80 -4.35 -11.26
C CYS A 26 12.22 -5.59 -11.98
N LYS A 27 13.06 -6.43 -12.61
CA LYS A 27 12.61 -7.68 -13.23
C LYS A 27 12.58 -8.80 -12.19
N GLU A 28 11.52 -9.61 -12.20
CA GLU A 28 11.27 -10.69 -11.22
C GLU A 28 12.23 -11.89 -11.32
N THR A 29 13.41 -11.70 -11.88
CA THR A 29 14.46 -12.73 -11.90
C THR A 29 15.34 -12.55 -10.67
N SER A 30 14.95 -13.20 -9.57
CA SER A 30 15.78 -13.55 -8.40
C SER A 30 16.63 -12.46 -7.74
N SER A 31 16.42 -11.18 -8.05
CA SER A 31 17.20 -10.07 -7.51
C SER A 31 16.49 -9.45 -6.31
N VAL A 32 17.27 -8.94 -5.34
CA VAL A 32 16.76 -8.23 -4.15
C VAL A 32 16.03 -6.92 -4.52
N TRP A 33 16.18 -6.45 -5.77
CA TRP A 33 15.69 -5.18 -6.26
C TRP A 33 14.28 -5.27 -6.86
N THR A 34 13.29 -5.03 -6.01
CA THR A 34 11.88 -4.96 -6.41
C THR A 34 11.40 -3.51 -6.53
N CYS A 35 10.52 -3.24 -7.50
CA CYS A 35 10.02 -1.88 -7.78
C CYS A 35 8.48 -1.84 -7.80
N PRO A 36 7.82 -2.11 -6.67
CA PRO A 36 6.37 -2.27 -6.62
C PRO A 36 5.59 -0.98 -6.90
N SER A 37 6.17 0.19 -6.59
CA SER A 37 5.52 1.47 -6.91
C SER A 37 5.54 1.71 -8.42
N ASP A 38 6.68 1.49 -9.07
CA ASP A 38 6.85 1.76 -10.50
C ASP A 38 6.04 0.81 -11.37
N THR A 39 5.88 -0.45 -10.97
CA THR A 39 5.00 -1.41 -11.65
C THR A 39 3.55 -0.96 -11.61
N VAL A 40 3.05 -0.49 -10.46
CA VAL A 40 1.69 0.04 -10.33
C VAL A 40 1.50 1.31 -11.18
N PHE A 41 2.49 2.20 -11.21
CA PHE A 41 2.45 3.38 -12.08
C PHE A 41 2.46 3.02 -13.56
N TYR A 42 3.26 2.04 -13.96
CA TYR A 42 3.32 1.53 -15.32
C TYR A 42 1.97 0.92 -15.73
N ASP A 43 1.40 0.03 -14.92
CA ASP A 43 0.10 -0.57 -15.17
C ASP A 43 -1.00 0.48 -15.28
N ALA A 44 -1.01 1.47 -14.39
CA ALA A 44 -1.94 2.60 -14.47
C ALA A 44 -1.79 3.35 -15.80
N SER A 45 -0.56 3.59 -16.27
CA SER A 45 -0.32 4.26 -17.55
C SER A 45 -0.85 3.46 -18.75
N VAL A 46 -0.75 2.13 -18.71
CA VAL A 46 -1.27 1.24 -19.75
C VAL A 46 -2.80 1.22 -19.75
N ILE A 47 -3.40 1.12 -18.56
CA ILE A 47 -4.86 1.12 -18.36
C ILE A 47 -5.48 2.42 -18.86
N TRP A 48 -4.96 3.57 -18.39
CA TRP A 48 -5.57 4.88 -18.67
C TRP A 48 -5.09 5.52 -19.96
N GLY A 49 -3.88 5.21 -20.42
CA GLY A 49 -3.27 5.78 -21.63
C GLY A 49 -3.44 4.94 -22.88
N LEU A 50 -3.01 3.67 -22.85
CA LEU A 50 -2.94 2.82 -24.05
C LEU A 50 -4.27 2.10 -24.36
N ILE A 51 -4.85 1.40 -23.37
CA ILE A 51 -6.07 0.60 -23.54
C ILE A 51 -7.31 1.50 -23.48
N GLY A 52 -7.29 2.46 -22.57
CA GLY A 52 -8.37 3.39 -22.29
C GLY A 52 -9.47 2.79 -21.40
N PRO A 53 -10.17 3.65 -20.63
CA PRO A 53 -11.12 3.21 -19.60
C PRO A 53 -12.31 2.42 -20.16
N ARG A 54 -12.71 2.66 -21.40
CA ARG A 54 -13.86 1.99 -22.02
C ARG A 54 -13.67 0.48 -22.17
N ARG A 55 -12.43 0.01 -22.32
CA ARG A 55 -12.14 -1.43 -22.52
C ARG A 55 -11.86 -2.17 -21.23
N ILE A 56 -11.68 -1.46 -20.12
CA ILE A 56 -11.42 -2.03 -18.79
C ILE A 56 -12.65 -1.86 -17.89
N PHE A 57 -13.15 -0.63 -17.78
CA PHE A 57 -14.29 -0.25 -16.93
C PHE A 57 -15.59 -0.04 -17.71
N GLY A 58 -15.57 -0.02 -19.05
CA GLY A 58 -16.77 0.13 -19.87
C GLY A 58 -17.43 -1.20 -20.22
N ASN A 59 -18.42 -1.15 -21.12
CA ASN A 59 -19.27 -2.29 -21.49
C ASN A 59 -18.54 -3.48 -22.15
N LEU A 60 -17.26 -3.32 -22.50
CA LEU A 60 -16.44 -4.34 -23.15
C LEU A 60 -15.38 -4.92 -22.21
N GLY A 61 -15.30 -4.44 -20.96
CA GLY A 61 -14.25 -4.78 -20.01
C GLY A 61 -14.75 -5.62 -18.83
N THR A 62 -13.85 -6.40 -18.25
CA THR A 62 -14.12 -7.31 -17.12
C THR A 62 -14.42 -6.55 -15.81
N TYR A 63 -14.01 -5.29 -15.68
CA TYR A 63 -14.12 -4.50 -14.45
C TYR A 63 -15.27 -3.48 -14.46
N GLN A 64 -16.31 -3.69 -15.29
CA GLN A 64 -17.47 -2.80 -15.34
C GLN A 64 -18.16 -2.63 -13.98
N ASN A 65 -18.18 -3.68 -13.16
CA ASN A 65 -18.82 -3.67 -11.85
C ASN A 65 -18.11 -2.75 -10.84
N VAL A 66 -16.84 -2.41 -11.07
CA VAL A 66 -16.07 -1.53 -10.19
C VAL A 66 -16.66 -0.12 -10.15
N ASN A 67 -17.32 0.32 -11.23
CA ASN A 67 -17.96 1.64 -11.26
C ASN A 67 -19.11 1.79 -10.24
N TRP A 68 -19.72 0.69 -9.80
CA TRP A 68 -20.77 0.73 -8.76
C TRP A 68 -20.21 1.13 -7.39
N PHE A 69 -18.90 1.01 -7.15
CA PHE A 69 -18.29 1.50 -5.93
C PHE A 69 -18.31 3.04 -5.84
N PHE A 70 -18.39 3.78 -6.96
CA PHE A 70 -18.61 5.22 -6.91
C PHE A 70 -19.99 5.56 -6.32
N LEU A 71 -21.02 4.81 -6.71
CA LEU A 71 -22.36 4.93 -6.13
C LEU A 71 -22.36 4.50 -4.66
N GLY A 72 -21.69 3.40 -4.33
CA GLY A 72 -21.50 2.95 -2.95
C GLY A 72 -20.83 4.02 -2.08
N GLY A 73 -19.76 4.65 -2.59
CA GLY A 73 -19.05 5.73 -1.92
C GLY A 73 -19.89 7.00 -1.75
N ALA A 74 -20.76 7.34 -2.70
CA ALA A 74 -21.70 8.45 -2.57
C ALA A 74 -22.82 8.17 -1.54
N ILE A 75 -23.27 6.91 -1.47
CA ILE A 75 -24.34 6.49 -0.56
C ILE A 75 -23.82 6.31 0.89
N ALA A 76 -22.58 5.86 1.07
CA ALA A 76 -21.98 5.61 2.39
C ALA A 76 -22.11 6.78 3.40
N PRO A 77 -21.76 8.04 3.06
CA PRO A 77 -21.93 9.16 3.98
C PRO A 77 -23.42 9.48 4.25
N LEU A 78 -24.31 9.26 3.26
CA LEU A 78 -25.76 9.44 3.45
C LEU A 78 -26.32 8.42 4.44
N LEU A 79 -25.85 7.19 4.40
CA LEU A 79 -26.24 6.15 5.37
C LEU A 79 -25.82 6.52 6.79
N VAL A 80 -24.60 7.05 6.98
CA VAL A 80 -24.15 7.51 8.31
C VAL A 80 -24.97 8.72 8.79
N TRP A 81 -25.31 9.64 7.89
CA TRP A 81 -26.18 10.77 8.23
C TRP A 81 -27.58 10.31 8.68
N LEU A 82 -28.19 9.36 7.96
CA LEU A 82 -29.48 8.76 8.34
C LEU A 82 -29.39 8.00 9.66
N ALA A 83 -28.32 7.22 9.87
CA ALA A 83 -28.09 6.48 11.11
C ALA A 83 -27.96 7.42 12.32
N THR A 84 -27.28 8.56 12.14
CA THR A 84 -27.16 9.60 13.18
C THR A 84 -28.52 10.20 13.55
N LYS A 85 -29.42 10.34 12.55
CA LYS A 85 -30.77 10.89 12.77
C LYS A 85 -31.72 9.87 13.43
N ALA A 86 -31.57 8.59 13.13
CA ALA A 86 -32.39 7.51 13.70
C ALA A 86 -31.97 7.14 15.14
N PHE A 87 -30.67 7.23 15.46
CA PHE A 87 -30.13 6.89 16.79
C PHE A 87 -29.44 8.09 17.46
N PRO A 88 -30.20 9.12 17.89
CA PRO A 88 -29.63 10.33 18.48
C PRO A 88 -28.91 10.09 19.82
N GLN A 89 -29.16 8.96 20.48
CA GLN A 89 -28.52 8.59 21.76
C GLN A 89 -27.09 8.05 21.61
N GLN A 90 -26.68 7.65 20.41
CA GLN A 90 -25.38 6.99 20.18
C GLN A 90 -24.38 8.00 19.58
N GLU A 91 -23.61 8.68 20.44
CA GLU A 91 -22.68 9.73 20.00
C GLU A 91 -21.49 9.21 19.18
N TRP A 92 -21.14 7.92 19.31
CA TRP A 92 -20.03 7.32 18.57
C TRP A 92 -20.30 7.23 17.05
N ILE A 93 -21.56 7.17 16.62
CA ILE A 93 -21.93 7.11 15.20
C ILE A 93 -21.55 8.43 14.49
N LYS A 94 -21.57 9.55 15.21
CA LYS A 94 -21.13 10.87 14.70
C LYS A 94 -19.62 10.93 14.44
N LEU A 95 -18.83 10.05 15.06
CA LEU A 95 -17.36 10.02 14.92
C LEU A 95 -16.91 9.19 13.71
N ILE A 96 -17.80 8.43 13.08
CA ILE A 96 -17.48 7.59 11.93
C ILE A 96 -17.43 8.44 10.66
N ASN A 97 -16.22 8.72 10.19
CA ASN A 97 -16.00 9.42 8.93
C ASN A 97 -15.82 8.41 7.78
N MET A 98 -16.91 8.05 7.11
CA MET A 98 -16.88 7.15 5.94
C MET A 98 -15.92 7.58 4.83
N PRO A 99 -15.81 8.88 4.46
CA PRO A 99 -14.84 9.30 3.45
C PRO A 99 -13.39 9.02 3.86
N VAL A 100 -13.07 9.13 5.14
CA VAL A 100 -11.72 8.83 5.66
C VAL A 100 -11.46 7.32 5.61
N LEU A 101 -12.46 6.50 5.95
CA LEU A 101 -12.34 5.04 5.90
C LEU A 101 -12.17 4.52 4.47
N ILE A 102 -12.95 5.06 3.52
CA ILE A 102 -12.85 4.68 2.10
C ILE A 102 -11.56 5.24 1.47
N GLY A 103 -11.15 6.45 1.86
CA GLY A 103 -9.90 7.04 1.39
C GLY A 103 -8.66 6.32 1.93
N ALA A 104 -8.74 5.69 3.10
CA ALA A 104 -7.63 4.97 3.71
C ALA A 104 -7.13 3.81 2.84
N THR A 105 -8.00 3.20 2.03
CA THR A 105 -7.64 2.12 1.10
C THR A 105 -7.04 2.63 -0.21
N GLY A 106 -6.82 3.93 -0.39
CA GLY A 106 -6.28 4.49 -1.63
C GLY A 106 -4.84 4.08 -1.97
N MET A 107 -4.09 3.60 -0.99
CA MET A 107 -2.72 3.06 -1.16
C MET A 107 -2.69 1.56 -1.50
N MET A 108 -3.86 0.96 -1.73
CA MET A 108 -4.03 -0.42 -2.16
C MET A 108 -4.18 -0.40 -3.68
N PRO A 109 -3.14 -0.66 -4.53
CA PRO A 109 -1.74 -1.12 -4.34
C PRO A 109 -0.70 0.03 -4.36
N PRO A 110 0.56 -0.16 -3.93
CA PRO A 110 1.30 -1.42 -3.73
C PRO A 110 1.22 -2.02 -2.32
N ALA A 111 0.52 -1.38 -1.37
CA ALA A 111 0.49 -1.87 0.00
C ALA A 111 -0.27 -3.21 0.10
N THR A 112 0.40 -4.25 0.61
CA THR A 112 -0.21 -5.57 0.89
C THR A 112 -1.19 -5.54 2.07
N ALA A 113 -2.04 -6.57 2.18
CA ALA A 113 -3.03 -6.69 3.27
C ALA A 113 -2.41 -6.69 4.68
N VAL A 114 -1.18 -7.20 4.80
CA VAL A 114 -0.42 -7.20 6.07
C VAL A 114 -0.09 -5.78 6.51
N ASN A 115 0.24 -4.88 5.58
CA ASN A 115 0.50 -3.47 5.91
C ASN A 115 -0.75 -2.78 6.47
N PHE A 116 -1.92 -3.03 5.89
CA PHE A 116 -3.18 -2.49 6.39
C PHE A 116 -3.54 -3.02 7.77
N THR A 117 -3.37 -4.32 7.99
CA THR A 117 -3.68 -4.95 9.28
C THR A 117 -2.74 -4.43 10.36
N SER A 118 -1.45 -4.28 10.04
CA SER A 118 -0.45 -3.70 10.93
C SER A 118 -0.77 -2.24 11.26
N TRP A 119 -1.16 -1.43 10.27
CA TRP A 119 -1.57 -0.04 10.49
C TRP A 119 -2.79 0.06 11.39
N ILE A 120 -3.79 -0.79 11.21
CA ILE A 120 -4.98 -0.84 12.07
C ILE A 120 -4.60 -1.19 13.51
N ILE A 121 -3.73 -2.20 13.71
CA ILE A 121 -3.29 -2.63 15.04
C ILE A 121 -2.50 -1.50 15.74
N VAL A 122 -1.50 -0.94 15.07
CA VAL A 122 -0.68 0.14 15.64
C VAL A 122 -1.53 1.40 15.89
N GLY A 123 -2.42 1.73 14.96
CA GLY A 123 -3.38 2.83 15.10
C GLY A 123 -4.33 2.63 16.27
N PHE A 124 -4.82 1.41 16.49
CA PHE A 124 -5.66 1.07 17.64
C PHE A 124 -4.90 1.13 18.96
N LEU A 125 -3.70 0.55 19.02
CA LEU A 125 -2.87 0.57 20.23
C LEU A 125 -2.47 2.01 20.60
N SER A 126 -2.00 2.80 19.64
CA SER A 126 -1.64 4.19 19.89
C SER A 126 -2.87 5.06 20.17
N GLY A 127 -3.85 5.04 19.28
CA GLY A 127 -4.99 5.97 19.28
C GLY A 127 -6.11 5.63 20.28
N PHE A 128 -6.29 4.36 20.65
CA PHE A 128 -7.33 3.95 21.59
C PHE A 128 -6.77 3.56 22.96
N VAL A 129 -5.77 2.68 22.99
CA VAL A 129 -5.22 2.17 24.26
C VAL A 129 -4.38 3.26 24.93
N VAL A 130 -3.28 3.70 24.30
CA VAL A 130 -2.35 4.66 24.94
C VAL A 130 -3.04 6.00 25.22
N TYR A 131 -3.90 6.47 24.31
CA TYR A 131 -4.69 7.67 24.52
C TYR A 131 -5.59 7.58 25.76
N ARG A 132 -6.20 6.41 26.03
CA ARG A 132 -7.12 6.23 27.18
C ARG A 132 -6.39 6.05 28.52
N TYR A 133 -5.21 5.45 28.53
CA TYR A 133 -4.44 5.24 29.77
C TYR A 133 -3.54 6.44 30.15
N LYS A 134 -2.95 7.15 29.17
CA LYS A 134 -1.99 8.25 29.39
C LYS A 134 -2.11 9.36 28.33
N PRO A 135 -3.18 10.18 28.37
CA PRO A 135 -3.45 11.19 27.33
C PRO A 135 -2.37 12.27 27.22
N GLU A 136 -1.86 12.78 28.35
CA GLU A 136 -0.82 13.83 28.35
C GLU A 136 0.50 13.37 27.72
N TRP A 137 0.87 12.10 27.98
CA TRP A 137 2.08 11.51 27.40
C TRP A 137 1.91 11.34 25.89
N TRP A 138 0.75 10.84 25.47
CA TRP A 138 0.44 10.59 24.07
C TRP A 138 0.47 11.89 23.24
N GLN A 139 -0.20 12.95 23.70
CA GLN A 139 -0.22 14.23 22.99
C GLN A 139 1.18 14.83 22.78
N ARG A 140 2.08 14.64 23.74
CA ARG A 140 3.44 15.17 23.67
C ARG A 140 4.37 14.35 22.77
N HIS A 141 4.23 13.02 22.76
CA HIS A 141 5.21 12.14 22.11
C HIS A 141 4.73 11.47 20.83
N ASN A 142 3.44 11.48 20.51
CA ASN A 142 2.91 10.74 19.36
C ASN A 142 3.57 11.17 18.03
N TYR A 143 3.75 12.47 17.81
CA TYR A 143 4.44 12.98 16.60
C TYR A 143 5.91 12.60 16.56
N VAL A 144 6.61 12.65 17.71
CA VAL A 144 8.02 12.27 17.80
C VAL A 144 8.19 10.76 17.58
N LEU A 145 7.29 9.95 18.14
CA LEU A 145 7.27 8.50 17.94
C LEU A 145 7.02 8.15 16.47
N SER A 146 6.06 8.82 15.80
CA SER A 146 5.83 8.64 14.37
C SER A 146 7.10 8.93 13.55
N GLY A 147 7.74 10.08 13.79
CA GLY A 147 8.97 10.43 13.09
C GLY A 147 10.13 9.47 13.40
N ALA A 148 10.22 8.96 14.63
CA ALA A 148 11.22 7.97 15.02
C ALA A 148 10.99 6.60 14.34
N LEU A 149 9.73 6.20 14.15
CA LEU A 149 9.39 4.98 13.42
C LEU A 149 9.74 5.10 11.93
N ASP A 150 9.43 6.23 11.30
CA ASP A 150 9.77 6.48 9.89
C ASP A 150 11.29 6.51 9.67
N ALA A 151 12.02 7.24 10.52
CA ALA A 151 13.48 7.30 10.46
C ALA A 151 14.13 5.95 10.80
N GLY A 152 13.57 5.22 11.78
CA GLY A 152 14.03 3.90 12.19
C GLY A 152 13.86 2.86 11.08
N LEU A 153 12.72 2.86 10.39
CA LEU A 153 12.49 1.99 9.23
C LEU A 153 13.51 2.26 8.12
N ALA A 154 13.72 3.53 7.77
CA ALA A 154 14.68 3.91 6.74
C ALA A 154 16.11 3.48 7.11
N PHE A 155 16.53 3.71 8.36
CA PHE A 155 17.84 3.30 8.83
C PHE A 155 18.01 1.78 8.83
N MET A 156 17.02 1.03 9.34
CA MET A 156 17.06 -0.43 9.34
C MET A 156 17.09 -1.01 7.93
N GLY A 157 16.40 -0.40 6.96
CA GLY A 157 16.46 -0.81 5.56
C GLY A 157 17.88 -0.74 4.99
N VAL A 158 18.60 0.35 5.27
CA VAL A 158 20.01 0.50 4.86
C VAL A 158 20.91 -0.53 5.54
N VAL A 159 20.73 -0.76 6.84
CA VAL A 159 21.50 -1.77 7.59
C VAL A 159 21.27 -3.17 7.04
N LEU A 160 20.01 -3.57 6.82
CA LEU A 160 19.67 -4.88 6.25
C LEU A 160 20.24 -5.05 4.84
N TYR A 161 20.22 -4.00 4.03
CA TYR A 161 20.83 -4.02 2.70
C TYR A 161 22.33 -4.31 2.76
N PHE A 162 23.08 -3.61 3.62
CA PHE A 162 24.53 -3.85 3.75
C PHE A 162 24.87 -5.20 4.40
N CYS A 163 24.06 -5.69 5.34
CA CYS A 163 24.33 -6.93 6.06
C CYS A 163 23.87 -8.21 5.33
N LEU A 164 22.76 -8.14 4.59
CA LEU A 164 22.10 -9.31 4.01
C LEU A 164 21.90 -9.17 2.49
N GLY A 165 21.52 -7.96 2.04
CA GLY A 165 21.21 -7.70 0.63
C GLY A 165 22.41 -7.84 -0.31
N LEU A 166 23.60 -7.39 0.12
CA LEU A 166 24.83 -7.49 -0.69
C LEU A 166 25.35 -8.94 -0.87
N GLU A 167 25.10 -9.80 0.12
CA GLU A 167 25.54 -11.20 0.11
C GLU A 167 24.45 -12.16 -0.40
N GLU A 168 23.32 -11.63 -0.90
CA GLU A 168 22.14 -12.38 -1.36
C GLU A 168 21.60 -13.40 -0.35
N ILE A 169 21.75 -13.11 0.95
CA ILE A 169 21.33 -14.02 2.02
C ILE A 169 19.83 -13.81 2.31
N SER A 170 18.98 -14.72 1.82
CA SER A 170 17.56 -14.76 2.16
C SER A 170 17.34 -15.49 3.49
N ILE A 171 16.85 -14.79 4.51
CA ILE A 171 16.41 -15.39 5.78
C ILE A 171 14.91 -15.68 5.67
N ASP A 172 14.51 -16.95 5.62
CA ASP A 172 13.10 -17.30 5.71
C ASP A 172 12.62 -17.28 7.18
N TRP A 173 11.65 -16.43 7.47
CA TRP A 173 10.99 -16.35 8.76
C TRP A 173 9.51 -15.99 8.59
N TRP A 174 8.75 -16.10 9.68
CA TRP A 174 7.30 -15.92 9.69
C TRP A 174 6.81 -14.56 9.19
N GLY A 175 7.65 -13.52 9.19
CA GLY A 175 7.31 -12.18 8.70
C GLY A 175 7.74 -11.87 7.26
N ASN A 176 8.48 -12.76 6.58
CA ASN A 176 8.88 -12.56 5.17
C ASN A 176 7.86 -13.07 4.16
N ASN A 177 6.94 -13.94 4.57
CA ASN A 177 5.86 -14.43 3.70
C ASN A 177 4.67 -13.48 3.73
N LEU A 178 4.69 -12.46 2.85
CA LEU A 178 3.65 -11.43 2.78
C LEU A 178 2.26 -11.98 2.43
N ASP A 179 2.20 -12.99 1.53
CA ASP A 179 0.92 -13.47 1.00
C ASP A 179 0.50 -14.86 1.50
N GLY A 180 1.38 -15.62 2.17
CA GLY A 180 1.10 -16.97 2.69
C GLY A 180 0.58 -17.97 1.64
N CYS A 181 0.50 -17.56 0.38
CA CYS A 181 -0.15 -18.26 -0.72
C CYS A 181 0.76 -18.15 -1.95
N PRO A 182 1.46 -19.23 -2.34
CA PRO A 182 2.37 -19.21 -3.49
C PRO A 182 1.63 -18.98 -4.82
N LEU A 183 0.29 -19.13 -4.83
CA LEU A 183 -0.57 -18.92 -5.99
C LEU A 183 -0.95 -17.44 -6.21
N ALA A 184 -0.62 -16.53 -5.28
CA ALA A 184 -0.93 -15.11 -5.43
C ALA A 184 -0.20 -14.45 -6.61
N HIS A 185 0.95 -15.00 -7.00
CA HIS A 185 1.73 -14.57 -8.17
C HIS A 185 1.17 -15.10 -9.50
N CYS A 186 0.30 -16.10 -9.45
CA CYS A 186 -0.16 -16.78 -10.65
C CYS A 186 -1.24 -16.01 -11.41
N PRO A 187 -1.14 -15.91 -12.75
CA PRO A 187 -2.17 -15.28 -13.55
C PRO A 187 -3.46 -16.09 -13.47
N THR A 188 -4.56 -15.42 -13.15
CA THR A 188 -5.90 -16.01 -13.11
C THR A 188 -6.67 -15.85 -14.42
N ALA A 189 -6.06 -15.22 -15.43
CA ALA A 189 -6.67 -15.01 -16.73
C ALA A 189 -6.60 -16.26 -17.61
N ASN A 190 -7.74 -16.66 -18.20
CA ASN A 190 -7.83 -17.84 -19.06
C ASN A 190 -6.86 -17.73 -20.26
N GLY A 191 -6.03 -18.76 -20.44
CA GLY A 191 -5.10 -18.87 -21.57
C GLY A 191 -3.72 -18.26 -21.37
N ILE A 192 -3.36 -17.76 -20.18
CA ILE A 192 -2.00 -17.32 -19.85
C ILE A 192 -1.26 -18.44 -19.11
N GLU A 193 -0.32 -19.09 -19.79
CA GLU A 193 0.52 -20.15 -19.22
C GLU A 193 1.80 -19.56 -18.65
N VAL A 194 1.97 -19.65 -17.33
CA VAL A 194 3.21 -19.30 -16.62
C VAL A 194 3.72 -20.56 -15.91
N GLN A 195 5.01 -20.87 -16.08
CA GLN A 195 5.62 -22.05 -15.47
C GLN A 195 5.49 -21.99 -13.94
N GLY A 196 4.85 -23.00 -13.34
CA GLY A 196 4.62 -23.08 -11.89
C GLY A 196 3.21 -22.69 -11.42
N CYS A 197 2.33 -22.27 -12.33
CA CYS A 197 0.97 -21.84 -12.01
C CYS A 197 -0.11 -22.77 -12.57
N PRO A 198 -1.23 -23.01 -11.84
CA PRO A 198 -2.33 -23.82 -12.34
C PRO A 198 -3.03 -23.11 -13.50
N LEU A 199 -3.24 -23.84 -14.60
CA LEU A 199 -3.99 -23.35 -15.74
C LEU A 199 -5.49 -23.32 -15.40
N PHE A 200 -6.06 -22.12 -15.35
CA PHE A 200 -7.51 -21.94 -15.29
C PHE A 200 -8.06 -21.98 -16.73
N THR A 201 -8.60 -23.14 -17.12
CA THR A 201 -9.35 -23.35 -18.38
C THR A 201 -10.73 -22.74 -18.32
#